data_AF-A0A7J4PTR2-F1
#
_entry.id   AF-A0A7J4PTR2-F1
#
_cell.length_a   1.000
_cell.length_b   1.000
_cell.length_c   1.000
_cell.angle_alpha   90.00
_cell.angle_beta   90.00
_cell.angle_gamma   90.00
#
_symmetry.space_group_name_H-M   'P 1'
#
loop_
_entity.id
_entity.type
_entity.pdbx_description
1 polymer ?
#
loop_
_entity_poly.entity_id
_entity_poly.type
_entity_poly.pdbx_seq_one_letter_code
_entity_poly.pdbx_strand_id
1 'polypeptide(L)'
;MKKIMYSSTNGHPELLDFKGALLKGQAPDKGLYVPQEIPRISKDELIGFSEMEYPEIALRVMRPYLGNLIPEEDLVAILKDAHDFPEPLENPRPLRLFFAASSPTDLVNLEYELEVKYLLRAISGLEDIAFDSGDLGSFQDLRDHVEQFQPHVVHLTGHGSVVKKCPCADRWTGQTRRSARSARPRWTTFRPWATSPP
;
A
#
# COMPACT_ATOMS: atom_id res chain seq x y z
N MET A 1 -23.51 12.56 13.77
CA MET A 1 -22.12 12.52 13.26
C MET A 1 -21.85 13.73 12.40
N LYS A 2 -20.60 14.23 12.37
CA LYS A 2 -20.19 15.29 11.46
C LYS A 2 -20.14 14.74 10.03
N LYS A 3 -20.66 15.50 9.07
CA LYS A 3 -20.66 15.14 7.65
C LYS A 3 -19.32 15.55 7.02
N ILE A 4 -18.64 14.60 6.36
CA ILE A 4 -17.37 14.86 5.67
C ILE A 4 -17.65 15.39 4.26
N MET A 5 -16.94 16.45 3.90
CA MET A 5 -16.99 17.05 2.56
C MET A 5 -15.81 16.56 1.72
N TYR A 6 -15.99 16.55 0.41
CA TYR A 6 -15.05 16.07 -0.58
C TYR A 6 -14.65 17.20 -1.52
N SER A 7 -13.35 17.34 -1.76
CA SER A 7 -12.76 18.33 -2.67
C SER A 7 -12.03 17.64 -3.82
N SER A 8 -11.87 18.34 -4.96
CA SER A 8 -11.04 17.83 -6.05
C SER A 8 -9.55 17.91 -5.70
N THR A 9 -8.78 16.89 -6.07
CA THR A 9 -7.31 16.90 -6.01
C THR A 9 -6.66 17.98 -6.86
N ASN A 10 -7.36 18.50 -7.88
CA ASN A 10 -6.86 19.54 -8.78
C ASN A 10 -7.31 20.97 -8.38
N GLY A 11 -8.03 21.10 -7.26
CA GLY A 11 -8.38 22.40 -6.68
C GLY A 11 -9.67 23.04 -7.20
N HIS A 12 -10.53 22.32 -7.93
CA HIS A 12 -11.86 22.82 -8.26
C HIS A 12 -12.64 23.24 -7.00
N PRO A 13 -13.31 24.42 -7.00
CA PRO A 13 -13.86 25.03 -5.79
C PRO A 13 -15.11 24.35 -5.22
N GLU A 14 -15.76 23.49 -6.00
CA GLU A 14 -16.97 22.80 -5.59
C GLU A 14 -16.68 21.71 -4.55
N LEU A 15 -17.36 21.80 -3.41
CA LEU A 15 -17.33 20.80 -2.36
C LEU A 15 -18.61 19.97 -2.39
N LEU A 16 -18.46 18.66 -2.39
CA LEU A 16 -19.57 17.71 -2.39
C LEU A 16 -19.56 16.87 -1.13
N ASP A 17 -20.72 16.33 -0.76
CA ASP A 17 -20.76 15.24 0.20
C ASP A 17 -20.44 13.91 -0.48
N PHE A 18 -20.38 12.82 0.29
CA PHE A 18 -20.10 11.49 -0.26
C PHE A 18 -21.08 11.12 -1.38
N LYS A 19 -22.38 11.40 -1.22
CA LYS A 19 -23.40 11.09 -2.24
C LYS A 19 -23.12 11.85 -3.54
N GLY A 20 -22.84 13.15 -3.44
CA GLY A 20 -22.50 13.99 -4.59
C GLY A 20 -21.23 13.53 -5.28
N ALA A 21 -20.17 13.26 -4.51
CA ALA A 21 -18.90 12.76 -5.05
C ALA A 21 -19.08 11.39 -5.74
N LEU A 22 -19.84 10.47 -5.15
CA LEU A 22 -20.13 9.15 -5.71
C LEU A 22 -20.89 9.25 -7.03
N LEU A 23 -21.97 10.03 -7.07
CA LEU A 23 -22.81 10.16 -8.26
C LEU A 23 -22.13 10.92 -9.40
N LYS A 24 -21.24 11.86 -9.06
CA LYS A 24 -20.50 12.64 -10.05
C LYS A 24 -19.29 11.89 -10.62
N GLY A 25 -18.69 11.00 -9.82
CA GLY A 25 -17.51 10.25 -10.21
C GLY A 25 -16.27 11.13 -10.30
N GLN A 26 -15.88 11.54 -11.51
CA GLN A 26 -14.72 12.39 -11.74
C GLN A 26 -15.07 13.87 -11.55
N ALA A 27 -14.18 14.64 -10.92
CA ALA A 27 -14.38 16.08 -10.77
C ALA A 27 -14.30 16.81 -12.13
N PRO A 28 -14.95 17.99 -12.29
CA PRO A 28 -14.98 18.71 -13.56
C PRO A 28 -13.60 19.11 -14.11
N ASP A 29 -12.64 19.31 -13.21
CA ASP A 29 -11.23 19.62 -13.49
C ASP A 29 -10.37 18.36 -13.74
N LYS A 30 -11.01 17.21 -13.98
CA LYS A 30 -10.40 15.89 -14.16
C LYS A 30 -9.64 15.38 -12.93
N GLY A 31 -9.80 16.02 -11.77
CA GLY A 31 -9.30 15.53 -10.50
C GLY A 31 -10.18 14.42 -9.92
N LEU A 32 -9.75 13.87 -8.79
CA LEU A 32 -10.51 12.91 -8.00
C LEU A 32 -11.09 13.58 -6.76
N TYR A 33 -12.28 13.18 -6.35
CA TYR A 33 -12.85 13.62 -5.08
C TYR A 33 -12.17 12.90 -3.92
N VAL A 34 -11.59 13.66 -2.99
CA VAL A 34 -10.97 13.17 -1.77
C VAL A 34 -11.62 13.84 -0.55
N PRO A 35 -11.76 13.14 0.59
CA PRO A 35 -12.35 13.71 1.78
C PRO A 35 -11.43 14.83 2.34
N GLN A 36 -12.03 15.93 2.80
CA GLN A 36 -11.29 17.03 3.43
C GLN A 36 -10.66 16.64 4.78
N GLU A 37 -11.21 15.64 5.44
CA GLU A 37 -10.73 15.11 6.71
C GLU A 37 -10.67 13.59 6.63
N ILE A 38 -9.57 13.02 7.10
CA ILE A 38 -9.43 11.56 7.25
C ILE A 38 -9.84 11.21 8.69
N PRO A 39 -10.93 10.45 8.89
CA PRO A 39 -11.32 9.91 10.19
C PRO A 39 -10.15 9.19 10.86
N ARG A 40 -9.94 9.45 12.14
CA ARG A 40 -8.92 8.77 12.94
C ARG A 40 -9.54 7.58 13.64
N ILE A 41 -8.90 6.42 13.47
CA ILE A 41 -9.19 5.21 14.22
C ILE A 41 -8.17 5.15 15.36
N SER A 42 -8.64 4.91 16.59
CA SER A 42 -7.74 4.86 17.75
C SER A 42 -6.90 3.59 17.71
N LYS A 43 -5.77 3.58 18.42
CA LYS A 43 -4.92 2.39 18.52
C LYS A 43 -5.68 1.22 19.15
N ASP A 44 -6.47 1.47 20.18
CA ASP A 44 -7.25 0.44 20.87
C ASP A 44 -8.33 -0.14 19.95
N GLU A 45 -8.96 0.70 19.12
CA GLU A 45 -9.93 0.25 18.12
C GLU A 45 -9.28 -0.60 17.02
N LEU A 46 -8.09 -0.21 16.54
CA LEU A 46 -7.32 -1.02 15.58
C LEU A 46 -6.91 -2.37 16.16
N ILE A 47 -6.53 -2.43 17.43
CA ILE A 47 -6.22 -3.70 18.11
C ILE A 47 -7.49 -4.57 18.19
N GLY A 48 -8.64 -3.98 18.52
CA GLY A 48 -9.91 -4.70 18.58
C GLY A 48 -10.36 -5.29 17.24
N PHE A 49 -9.87 -4.79 16.10
CA PHE A 49 -10.22 -5.33 14.78
C PHE A 49 -9.74 -6.76 14.57
N SER A 50 -8.70 -7.24 15.25
CA SER A 50 -8.24 -8.63 15.12
C SER A 50 -9.26 -9.66 15.61
N GLU A 51 -10.22 -9.23 16.44
CA GLU A 51 -11.26 -10.08 17.03
C GLU A 51 -12.61 -9.93 16.32
N MET A 52 -12.70 -9.09 15.28
CA MET A 52 -13.95 -8.77 14.57
C MET A 52 -14.05 -9.47 13.23
N GLU A 53 -15.28 -9.74 12.81
CA GLU A 53 -15.55 -10.23 11.46
C GLU A 53 -15.34 -9.09 10.44
N TYR A 54 -14.90 -9.44 9.22
CA TYR A 54 -14.59 -8.45 8.18
C TYR A 54 -15.73 -7.43 7.92
N PRO A 55 -17.01 -7.82 7.82
CA PRO A 55 -18.10 -6.87 7.61
C PRO A 55 -18.25 -5.85 8.76
N GLU A 56 -17.90 -6.23 9.98
CA GLU A 56 -17.95 -5.35 11.15
C GLU A 56 -16.83 -4.31 11.08
N ILE A 57 -15.61 -4.75 10.73
CA ILE A 57 -14.47 -3.86 10.49
C ILE A 57 -14.82 -2.88 9.36
N ALA A 58 -15.34 -3.39 8.23
CA ALA A 58 -15.71 -2.58 7.08
C ALA A 58 -16.78 -1.54 7.44
N LEU A 59 -17.80 -1.92 8.20
CA LEU A 59 -18.82 -0.99 8.72
C LEU A 59 -18.16 0.14 9.52
N ARG A 60 -17.24 -0.21 10.43
CA ARG A 60 -16.59 0.73 11.34
C ARG A 60 -15.69 1.72 10.60
N VAL A 61 -14.97 1.25 9.59
CA VAL A 61 -14.10 2.07 8.72
C VAL A 61 -14.91 2.96 7.78
N MET A 62 -16.01 2.46 7.19
CA MET A 62 -16.78 3.18 6.18
C MET A 62 -17.78 4.18 6.76
N ARG A 63 -18.36 3.89 7.94
CA ARG A 63 -19.41 4.71 8.56
C ARG A 63 -19.04 6.20 8.69
N PRO A 64 -17.82 6.58 9.12
CA PRO A 64 -17.42 7.98 9.22
C PRO A 64 -17.47 8.74 7.88
N TYR A 65 -17.17 8.09 6.76
CA TYR A 65 -17.21 8.68 5.42
C TYR A 65 -18.63 8.81 4.88
N LEU A 66 -19.46 7.80 5.14
CA LEU A 66 -20.86 7.76 4.67
C LEU A 66 -21.80 8.62 5.54
N GLY A 67 -21.45 8.84 6.80
CA GLY A 67 -22.34 9.44 7.80
C GLY A 67 -23.67 8.68 7.87
N ASN A 68 -24.78 9.41 7.76
CA ASN A 68 -26.14 8.87 7.80
C ASN A 68 -26.74 8.63 6.40
N LEU A 69 -25.91 8.57 5.34
CA LEU A 69 -26.39 8.42 3.97
C LEU A 69 -27.13 7.10 3.75
N ILE A 70 -26.65 6.03 4.37
CA ILE A 70 -27.19 4.68 4.27
C ILE A 70 -27.56 4.23 5.69
N PRO A 71 -28.79 3.76 5.95
CA PRO A 71 -29.16 3.15 7.22
C PRO A 71 -28.18 2.06 7.65
N GLU A 72 -28.10 1.80 8.95
CA GLU A 72 -27.08 0.87 9.46
C GLU A 72 -27.31 -0.57 9.01
N GLU A 73 -28.54 -1.03 9.16
CA GLU A 73 -29.03 -2.32 8.69
C GLU A 73 -28.75 -2.55 7.20
N ASP A 74 -29.04 -1.56 6.36
CA ASP A 74 -28.81 -1.63 4.92
C ASP A 74 -27.32 -1.71 4.58
N LEU A 75 -26.48 -0.91 5.24
CA LEU A 75 -25.04 -0.96 4.99
C LEU A 75 -24.45 -2.31 5.41
N VAL A 76 -24.88 -2.86 6.55
CA VAL A 76 -24.45 -4.20 6.99
C VAL A 76 -24.83 -5.26 5.97
N ALA A 77 -26.05 -5.21 5.43
CA ALA A 77 -26.49 -6.13 4.38
C ALA A 77 -25.62 -6.02 3.11
N ILE A 78 -25.36 -4.80 2.64
CA ILE A 78 -24.48 -4.54 1.48
C ILE A 78 -23.07 -5.08 1.72
N LEU A 79 -22.50 -4.87 2.92
CA LEU A 79 -21.14 -5.30 3.24
C LEU A 79 -21.01 -6.83 3.33
N LYS A 80 -22.05 -7.51 3.84
CA LYS A 80 -22.10 -8.96 3.86
C LYS A 80 -22.19 -9.54 2.45
N ASP A 81 -23.07 -8.97 1.62
CA ASP A 81 -23.24 -9.38 0.21
C ASP A 81 -21.95 -9.15 -0.61
N ALA A 82 -21.32 -7.99 -0.44
CA ALA A 82 -20.06 -7.65 -1.11
C ALA A 82 -18.88 -8.55 -0.71
N HIS A 83 -19.00 -9.29 0.40
CA HIS A 83 -17.94 -10.16 0.93
C HIS A 83 -18.33 -11.65 0.90
N ASP A 84 -19.35 -12.04 0.15
CA ASP A 84 -19.75 -13.44 -0.04
C ASP A 84 -18.82 -14.14 -1.05
N PHE A 85 -17.55 -14.34 -0.68
CA PHE A 85 -16.60 -15.10 -1.47
C PHE A 85 -16.69 -16.58 -1.08
N PRO A 86 -16.98 -17.50 -2.02
CA PRO A 86 -17.23 -18.92 -1.73
C PRO A 86 -15.97 -19.71 -1.33
N GLU A 87 -14.79 -19.14 -1.52
CA GLU A 87 -13.51 -19.78 -1.21
C GLU A 87 -12.99 -19.20 0.12
N PRO A 88 -12.69 -20.04 1.13
CA PRO A 88 -11.97 -19.58 2.30
C PRO A 88 -10.68 -18.92 1.81
N LEU A 89 -10.41 -17.70 2.26
CA LEU A 89 -9.11 -17.08 2.06
C LEU A 89 -8.08 -18.09 2.60
N GLU A 90 -7.34 -18.75 1.71
CA GLU A 90 -6.22 -19.60 2.10
C GLU A 90 -5.36 -18.79 3.06
N ASN A 91 -4.85 -19.46 4.11
CA ASN A 91 -4.15 -18.84 5.22
C ASN A 91 -3.29 -17.67 4.70
N PRO A 92 -3.58 -16.42 5.11
CA PRO A 92 -3.03 -15.26 4.46
C PRO A 92 -1.51 -15.40 4.47
N ARG A 93 -0.92 -15.43 3.27
CA ARG A 93 0.53 -15.42 3.12
C ARG A 93 1.10 -14.27 3.96
N PRO A 94 2.28 -14.42 4.57
CA PRO A 94 2.83 -13.40 5.46
C PRO A 94 2.86 -12.04 4.77
N LEU A 95 2.55 -10.97 5.51
CA LEU A 95 2.64 -9.60 5.01
C LEU A 95 4.06 -9.38 4.50
N ARG A 96 4.18 -9.00 3.23
CA ARG A 96 5.47 -8.88 2.53
C ARG A 96 5.84 -7.43 2.38
N LEU A 97 6.83 -6.98 3.12
CA LEU A 97 7.33 -5.60 3.11
C LEU A 97 8.68 -5.56 2.39
N PHE A 98 8.77 -4.77 1.33
CA PHE A 98 10.02 -4.49 0.66
C PHE A 98 10.45 -3.05 0.96
N PHE A 99 11.63 -2.90 1.55
CA PHE A 99 12.22 -1.60 1.86
C PHE A 99 13.44 -1.38 0.96
N ALA A 100 13.40 -0.35 0.13
CA ALA A 100 14.52 -0.03 -0.74
C ALA A 100 14.97 1.41 -0.58
N ALA A 101 16.28 1.61 -0.43
CA ALA A 101 16.86 2.92 -0.61
C ALA A 101 17.10 3.17 -2.10
N SER A 102 16.67 4.33 -2.56
CA SER A 102 17.05 4.93 -3.83
C SER A 102 17.59 6.32 -3.52
N SER A 103 18.90 6.42 -3.34
CA SER A 103 19.56 7.72 -3.24
C SER A 103 20.00 8.17 -4.64
N PRO A 104 19.60 9.35 -5.12
CA PRO A 104 20.36 10.05 -6.15
C PRO A 104 21.80 10.23 -5.63
N THR A 105 22.80 10.09 -6.50
CA THR A 105 24.23 10.22 -6.19
C THR A 105 24.66 11.59 -5.66
N ASP A 106 23.74 12.55 -5.59
CA ASP A 106 24.04 13.98 -5.49
C ASP A 106 23.49 14.62 -4.19
N LEU A 107 23.03 13.82 -3.22
CA LEU A 107 22.42 14.30 -1.97
C LEU A 107 23.11 13.73 -0.72
N VAL A 108 22.88 14.41 0.41
CA VAL A 108 23.41 14.04 1.74
C VAL A 108 23.10 12.57 2.03
N ASN A 109 24.12 11.80 2.44
CA ASN A 109 23.99 10.39 2.77
C ASN A 109 22.84 10.18 3.77
N LEU A 110 21.77 9.52 3.33
CA LEU A 110 20.76 8.95 4.22
C LEU A 110 21.43 7.84 5.04
N GLU A 111 21.24 7.84 6.35
CA GLU A 111 21.62 6.71 7.21
C GLU A 111 20.61 5.57 7.04
N TYR A 112 20.62 4.94 5.87
CA TYR A 112 19.77 3.80 5.50
C TYR A 112 19.72 2.71 6.58
N GLU A 113 20.89 2.37 7.13
CA GLU A 113 21.04 1.39 8.21
C GLU A 113 20.21 1.74 9.44
N LEU A 114 20.07 3.03 9.76
CA LEU A 114 19.30 3.48 10.91
C LEU A 114 17.80 3.37 10.65
N GLU A 115 17.33 3.70 9.45
CA GLU A 115 15.93 3.55 9.05
C GLU A 115 15.50 2.09 9.00
N VAL A 116 16.31 1.23 8.38
CA VAL A 116 16.09 -0.23 8.36
C VAL A 116 16.06 -0.77 9.79
N LYS A 117 16.97 -0.34 10.66
CA LYS A 117 16.98 -0.74 12.07
C LYS A 117 15.71 -0.36 12.81
N TYR A 118 15.17 0.85 12.59
CA TYR A 118 13.91 1.26 13.21
C TYR A 118 12.72 0.45 12.68
N LEU A 119 12.70 0.17 11.38
CA LEU A 119 11.66 -0.65 10.77
C LEU A 119 11.71 -2.09 11.29
N LEU A 120 12.90 -2.71 11.29
CA LEU A 120 13.13 -4.04 11.86
C LEU A 120 12.69 -4.11 13.32
N ARG A 121 12.99 -3.09 14.13
CA ARG A 121 12.53 -3.01 15.52
C ARG A 121 11.00 -2.91 15.62
N ALA A 122 10.35 -2.23 14.69
CA ALA A 122 8.89 -2.11 14.68
C ALA A 122 8.22 -3.45 14.31
N ILE A 123 8.84 -4.23 13.42
CA ILE A 123 8.28 -5.49 12.93
C ILE A 123 8.78 -6.74 13.68
N SER A 124 9.84 -6.66 14.49
CA SER A 124 10.46 -7.82 15.15
C SER A 124 9.56 -8.55 16.16
N GLY A 125 8.42 -7.95 16.54
CA GLY A 125 7.43 -8.56 17.42
C GLY A 125 6.14 -8.97 16.70
N LEU A 126 6.09 -8.88 15.37
CA LEU A 126 4.94 -9.26 14.57
C LEU A 126 5.18 -10.64 13.97
N GLU A 127 4.17 -11.51 14.09
CA GLU A 127 4.15 -12.80 13.42
C GLU A 127 3.66 -12.62 11.97
N ASP A 128 3.97 -13.59 11.10
CA ASP A 128 3.53 -13.60 9.70
C ASP A 128 3.93 -12.36 8.88
N ILE A 129 5.17 -11.89 9.06
CA ILE A 129 5.79 -10.86 8.21
C ILE A 129 7.00 -11.43 7.48
N ALA A 130 7.02 -11.27 6.15
CA ALA A 130 8.24 -11.43 5.35
C ALA A 130 8.79 -10.04 5.02
N PHE A 131 10.05 -9.81 5.36
CA PHE A 131 10.72 -8.54 5.12
C PHE A 131 11.91 -8.76 4.19
N ASP A 132 12.03 -7.90 3.18
CA ASP A 132 13.23 -7.82 2.34
C ASP A 132 13.70 -6.37 2.24
N SER A 133 15.01 -6.19 2.13
CA SER A 133 15.63 -4.88 2.02
C SER A 133 16.75 -4.89 0.99
N GLY A 134 16.81 -3.89 0.12
CA GLY A 134 17.80 -3.85 -0.96
C GLY A 134 18.18 -2.45 -1.42
N ASP A 135 19.42 -2.33 -1.92
CA ASP A 135 19.86 -1.17 -2.69
C ASP A 135 19.47 -1.37 -4.16
N LEU A 136 18.87 -0.36 -4.78
CA LEU A 136 18.37 -0.43 -6.14
C LEU A 136 19.12 0.56 -7.03
N GLY A 137 20.00 0.02 -7.88
CA GLY A 137 20.79 0.79 -8.84
C GLY A 137 19.98 1.31 -10.03
N SER A 138 18.85 0.67 -10.36
CA SER A 138 17.99 1.07 -11.48
C SER A 138 16.51 0.70 -11.27
N PHE A 139 15.62 1.33 -12.05
CA PHE A 139 14.20 0.95 -12.10
C PHE A 139 13.96 -0.48 -12.63
N GLN A 140 14.90 -1.03 -13.41
CA GLN A 140 14.79 -2.42 -13.86
C GLN A 140 15.04 -3.37 -12.69
N ASP A 141 16.03 -3.07 -11.85
CA ASP A 141 16.32 -3.84 -10.63
C ASP A 141 15.13 -3.81 -9.66
N LEU A 142 14.46 -2.65 -9.52
CA LEU A 142 13.22 -2.53 -8.75
C LEU A 142 12.14 -3.47 -9.28
N ARG A 143 11.93 -3.46 -10.60
CA ARG A 143 10.90 -4.28 -11.25
C ARG A 143 11.17 -5.76 -11.03
N ASP A 144 12.39 -6.21 -11.33
CA ASP A 144 12.78 -7.61 -11.21
C ASP A 144 12.63 -8.08 -9.75
N HIS A 145 12.96 -7.22 -8.79
CA HIS A 145 12.82 -7.52 -7.37
C HIS A 145 11.35 -7.55 -6.90
N VAL A 146 10.51 -6.62 -7.36
CA VAL A 146 9.06 -6.64 -7.09
C VAL A 146 8.41 -7.88 -7.72
N GLU A 147 8.82 -8.27 -8.92
CA GLU A 147 8.33 -9.48 -9.58
C GLU A 147 8.73 -10.76 -8.82
N GLN A 148 9.93 -10.79 -8.24
CA GLN A 148 10.43 -11.94 -7.49
C GLN A 148 9.86 -12.03 -6.07
N PHE A 149 9.95 -10.95 -5.29
CA PHE A 149 9.54 -10.92 -3.88
C PHE A 149 8.01 -10.75 -3.74
N GLN A 150 7.35 -10.20 -4.76
CA GLN A 150 5.91 -9.95 -4.78
C GLN A 150 5.42 -9.16 -3.55
N PRO A 151 6.05 -8.05 -3.16
CA PRO A 151 5.69 -7.32 -1.94
C PRO A 151 4.22 -6.86 -1.93
N HIS A 152 3.62 -6.82 -0.75
CA HIS A 152 2.35 -6.16 -0.52
C HIS A 152 2.56 -4.65 -0.32
N VAL A 153 3.66 -4.28 0.34
CA VAL A 153 4.04 -2.89 0.60
C VAL A 153 5.46 -2.69 0.10
N VAL A 154 5.66 -1.69 -0.76
CA VAL A 154 6.98 -1.23 -1.19
C VAL A 154 7.22 0.14 -0.57
N HIS A 155 8.28 0.25 0.22
CA HIS A 155 8.73 1.50 0.80
C HIS A 155 10.04 1.91 0.13
N LEU A 156 9.98 2.98 -0.67
CA LEU A 156 11.15 3.55 -1.34
C LEU A 156 11.63 4.75 -0.53
N THR A 157 12.80 4.65 0.10
CA THR A 157 13.44 5.78 0.77
C THR A 157 14.34 6.51 -0.21
N GLY A 158 14.16 7.82 -0.30
CA GLY A 158 14.90 8.64 -1.25
C GLY A 158 14.33 10.04 -1.30
N HIS A 159 15.21 11.04 -1.37
CA HIS A 159 14.82 12.43 -1.58
C HIS A 159 14.62 12.67 -3.08
N GLY A 160 13.64 11.98 -3.66
CA GLY A 160 13.25 12.18 -5.05
C GLY A 160 12.42 13.45 -5.17
N SER A 161 13.01 14.55 -5.64
CA SER A 161 12.19 15.59 -6.27
C SER A 161 11.65 15.03 -7.58
N VAL A 162 10.32 14.91 -7.70
CA VAL A 162 9.63 14.55 -8.95
C VAL A 162 9.68 15.74 -9.92
N VAL A 163 10.89 16.17 -10.29
CA VAL A 163 11.10 17.26 -11.24
C VAL A 163 12.20 16.84 -12.21
N LYS A 164 11.85 15.96 -13.14
CA LYS A 164 12.40 15.91 -14.51
C LYS A 164 11.55 14.95 -15.34
N LYS A 165 10.95 15.47 -16.42
CA LYS A 165 10.25 14.66 -17.43
C LYS A 165 11.14 13.48 -17.83
N CYS A 166 10.67 12.25 -17.65
CA CYS A 166 11.35 11.09 -18.21
C CYS A 166 11.30 11.20 -19.74
N PRO A 167 12.43 11.16 -20.46
CA PRO A 167 12.45 11.10 -21.93
C PRO A 167 11.84 9.80 -22.46
N CYS A 168 11.59 8.82 -21.58
CA CYS A 168 10.98 7.54 -21.90
C CYS A 168 9.47 7.59 -22.14
N ALA A 169 8.78 8.67 -21.72
CA ALA A 169 7.34 8.80 -21.86
C ALA A 169 6.89 8.89 -23.34
N ASP A 170 7.77 9.34 -24.24
CA ASP A 170 7.50 9.46 -25.68
C ASP A 170 7.86 8.19 -26.47
N ARG A 171 8.45 7.16 -25.83
CA ARG A 171 8.95 5.94 -26.51
C ARG A 171 7.98 4.77 -26.53
N TRP A 172 6.83 4.89 -25.87
CA TRP A 172 5.79 3.84 -25.81
C TRP A 172 4.80 3.88 -26.98
N THR A 173 5.29 4.24 -28.17
CA THR A 173 4.63 3.96 -29.44
C THR A 173 5.59 3.19 -30.34
N GLY A 174 5.49 1.85 -30.34
CA GLY A 174 6.00 0.98 -31.41
C GLY A 174 7.18 0.06 -31.07
N GLN A 175 6.95 -1.25 -31.19
CA GLN A 175 7.88 -2.33 -31.63
C GLN A 175 9.32 -2.33 -31.06
N THR A 176 9.85 -3.37 -30.40
CA THR A 176 10.10 -4.71 -30.97
C THR A 176 10.69 -5.69 -29.92
N ARG A 177 10.43 -6.98 -30.19
CA ARG A 177 10.93 -8.24 -29.60
C ARG A 177 12.46 -8.44 -29.44
N ARG A 178 12.78 -9.49 -28.62
CA ARG A 178 13.98 -10.37 -28.52
C ARG A 178 15.11 -9.87 -27.59
N SER A 179 15.86 -10.68 -26.84
CA SER A 179 15.88 -12.12 -26.50
C SER A 179 17.09 -12.40 -25.58
N ALA A 180 17.01 -13.43 -24.72
CA ALA A 180 18.12 -14.30 -24.25
C ALA A 180 19.22 -13.63 -23.37
N ARG A 181 19.90 -14.27 -22.40
CA ARG A 181 20.00 -15.66 -21.90
C ARG A 181 20.83 -15.62 -20.59
N SER A 182 20.46 -16.47 -19.64
CA SER A 182 21.29 -17.21 -18.66
C SER A 182 22.52 -16.58 -18.01
N ALA A 183 22.46 -16.43 -16.67
CA ALA A 183 23.52 -16.85 -15.76
C ALA A 183 22.89 -17.20 -14.40
N ARG A 184 23.10 -18.42 -13.89
CA ARG A 184 22.66 -18.82 -12.54
C ARG A 184 23.61 -18.21 -11.49
N PRO A 185 23.14 -17.57 -10.42
CA PRO A 185 24.00 -17.21 -9.30
C PRO A 185 24.22 -18.40 -8.36
N ARG A 186 25.41 -18.49 -7.77
CA ARG A 186 25.70 -19.35 -6.61
C ARG A 186 24.94 -18.81 -5.40
N TRP A 187 24.29 -19.72 -4.68
CA TRP A 187 23.58 -19.42 -3.44
C TRP A 187 24.50 -19.57 -2.24
N THR A 188 24.47 -18.61 -1.33
CA THR A 188 24.86 -18.81 0.06
C THR A 188 23.58 -18.88 0.88
N THR A 189 23.06 -20.09 1.08
CA THR A 189 21.93 -20.33 2.00
C THR A 189 22.44 -20.24 3.43
N PHE A 190 22.02 -19.23 4.19
CA PHE A 190 22.17 -19.25 5.64
C PHE A 190 21.01 -20.08 6.24
N ARG A 191 21.34 -21.19 6.90
CA ARG A 191 20.37 -21.96 7.70
C ARG A 191 20.17 -21.26 9.06
N PRO A 192 18.94 -21.15 9.59
CA PRO A 192 18.73 -20.68 10.94
C PRO A 192 19.27 -21.68 11.95
N TRP A 193 19.89 -21.17 13.01
CA TRP A 193 20.38 -21.96 14.15
C TRP A 193 19.20 -22.67 14.82
N ALA A 194 19.22 -24.01 14.82
CA ALA A 194 18.29 -24.81 15.61
C ALA A 194 18.64 -24.65 17.10
N THR A 195 17.68 -24.23 17.90
CA THR A 195 17.71 -24.33 19.36
C THR A 195 17.36 -25.77 19.75
N SER A 196 18.24 -26.45 20.48
CA SER A 196 17.94 -27.72 21.14
C SER A 196 17.55 -27.46 22.60
N PRO A 197 16.44 -28.00 23.12
CA PRO A 197 16.15 -28.05 24.55
C PRO A 197 16.85 -29.26 25.21
N PRO A 198 16.90 -29.34 26.56
CA PRO A 198 18.02 -29.91 27.32
C PRO A 198 18.18 -31.43 27.27
#